data_AF-A0A521MSN7-F1
#
_entry.id   AF-A0A521MSN7-F1
#
_cell.length_a   1.000
_cell.length_b   1.000
_cell.length_c   1.000
_cell.angle_alpha   90.00
_cell.angle_beta   90.00
_cell.angle_gamma   90.00
#
_symmetry.space_group_name_H-M   'P 1'
#
loop_
_entity.id
_entity.type
_entity.pdbx_description
1 polymer ?
#
loop_
_entity_poly.entity_id
_entity_poly.type
_entity_poly.pdbx_seq_one_letter_code
_entity_poly.pdbx_strand_id
1 'polypeptide(L)'
;MRSSPPGKSSDSRSASISTRISKATSPRVPGLSSPSALRRSVGPHSHLNNDARSDDDQHRTTLPPNPRMVVIQMKVRPRNIRNKLEAGERAYGFAVQLPSPDLVEIAGALGYDYAWIDAEHGSLGLSEIRELIRGADAAGMDSIVRVADHEPSFIQRVLDLGATGIMVPHVRTVDEAKAIAASVRYSPLGIRGACPSVRSVGHITTDWTEDYTRADADVLVFGLIEDIEGLVSVEAIARDGGLDGLVYGPFDLGMALGLDGDVSHPQLRAHHDRVAEACKAAGIEYVAASLEWEFGALNESGARIVTVAGDRGVVFSALSRALAEVRMAGTPATASHG
;
A
#
# COMPACT_ATOMS: atom_id res chain seq x y z
N MET A 1 -45.63 51.99 -14.25
CA MET A 1 -46.07 51.53 -15.59
C MET A 1 -45.20 50.33 -15.92
N ARG A 2 -45.66 49.09 -15.65
CA ARG A 2 -46.28 48.14 -16.60
C ARG A 2 -45.45 48.07 -17.90
N SER A 3 -44.87 46.93 -18.30
CA SER A 3 -45.54 45.65 -18.53
C SER A 3 -44.57 44.46 -18.64
N SER A 4 -44.97 43.32 -18.06
CA SER A 4 -44.47 41.96 -18.39
C SER A 4 -45.33 41.34 -19.53
N PRO A 5 -45.21 40.04 -19.89
CA PRO A 5 -44.83 39.53 -21.23
C PRO A 5 -45.99 38.76 -21.93
N PRO A 6 -45.71 38.03 -23.03
CA PRO A 6 -46.14 36.62 -23.10
C PRO A 6 -45.08 35.73 -23.81
N GLY A 7 -44.99 34.40 -23.69
CA GLY A 7 -45.85 33.39 -23.08
C GLY A 7 -46.04 32.19 -24.03
N LYS A 8 -45.54 31.00 -23.64
CA LYS A 8 -45.95 29.61 -24.00
C LYS A 8 -45.83 29.22 -25.50
N SER A 9 -45.55 27.98 -25.92
CA SER A 9 -46.04 26.68 -25.45
C SER A 9 -45.27 25.48 -26.04
N SER A 10 -45.31 24.37 -25.27
CA SER A 10 -45.58 22.97 -25.68
C SER A 10 -44.72 22.29 -26.76
N ASP A 11 -44.05 21.18 -26.44
CA ASP A 11 -44.69 19.87 -26.62
C ASP A 11 -43.84 18.69 -26.09
N SER A 12 -44.58 17.76 -25.50
CA SER A 12 -44.19 16.42 -25.06
C SER A 12 -43.75 15.53 -26.21
N ARG A 13 -42.77 14.64 -25.98
CA ARG A 13 -42.74 13.28 -26.56
C ARG A 13 -41.83 12.34 -25.75
N SER A 14 -42.49 11.49 -24.99
CA SER A 14 -42.00 10.21 -24.51
C SER A 14 -41.66 9.29 -25.69
N ALA A 15 -40.48 8.68 -25.70
CA ALA A 15 -40.16 7.56 -26.55
C ALA A 15 -39.40 6.50 -25.74
N SER A 16 -40.14 5.49 -25.31
CA SER A 16 -39.64 4.22 -24.79
C SER A 16 -38.93 3.45 -25.89
N ILE A 17 -37.63 3.17 -25.73
CA ILE A 17 -36.89 2.23 -26.58
C ILE A 17 -36.73 0.92 -25.80
N SER A 18 -37.57 -0.04 -26.17
CA SER A 18 -37.43 -1.45 -25.82
C SER A 18 -36.80 -2.15 -27.01
N THR A 19 -35.61 -2.75 -26.85
CA THR A 19 -35.07 -3.68 -27.85
C THR A 19 -34.20 -4.77 -27.21
N ARG A 20 -34.85 -5.92 -27.02
CA ARG A 20 -34.40 -7.30 -27.23
C ARG A 20 -32.94 -7.68 -26.92
N ILE A 21 -32.84 -8.48 -25.87
CA ILE A 21 -31.83 -9.49 -25.57
C ILE A 21 -31.67 -10.45 -26.76
N SER A 22 -30.46 -10.55 -27.32
CA SER A 22 -30.05 -11.66 -28.19
C SER A 22 -29.02 -12.52 -27.45
N LYS A 23 -29.36 -13.80 -27.26
CA LYS A 23 -28.49 -14.84 -26.72
C LYS A 23 -27.39 -15.16 -27.74
N ALA A 24 -26.13 -14.90 -27.40
CA ALA A 24 -24.99 -15.42 -28.14
C ALA A 24 -24.54 -16.74 -27.53
N THR A 25 -24.60 -17.79 -28.35
CA THR A 25 -24.22 -19.18 -28.08
C THR A 25 -22.71 -19.36 -28.13
N SER A 26 -22.13 -19.99 -27.09
CA SER A 26 -20.73 -20.44 -27.05
C SER A 26 -20.44 -21.58 -28.05
N PRO A 27 -19.26 -21.61 -28.70
CA PRO A 27 -18.83 -22.76 -29.49
C PRO A 27 -18.30 -23.89 -28.59
N ARG A 28 -18.79 -25.11 -28.83
CA ARG A 28 -18.36 -26.37 -28.19
C ARG A 28 -17.00 -26.82 -28.72
N VAL A 29 -16.10 -27.21 -27.82
CA VAL A 29 -14.88 -27.98 -28.09
C VAL A 29 -15.22 -29.48 -27.98
N PRO A 30 -14.86 -30.35 -28.94
CA PRO A 30 -15.16 -31.77 -28.87
C PRO A 30 -13.98 -32.62 -28.32
N GLY A 31 -14.32 -33.59 -27.47
CA GLY A 31 -13.65 -34.90 -27.43
C GLY A 31 -12.71 -35.19 -26.25
N LEU A 32 -13.26 -35.72 -25.16
CA LEU A 32 -12.51 -36.56 -24.21
C LEU A 32 -13.33 -37.82 -23.95
N SER A 33 -12.89 -38.94 -24.52
CA SER A 33 -13.34 -40.29 -24.19
C SER A 33 -12.20 -41.04 -23.50
N SER A 34 -12.44 -41.47 -22.26
CA SER A 34 -11.63 -42.52 -21.59
C SER A 34 -11.89 -43.89 -22.23
N PRO A 35 -10.97 -44.86 -22.10
CA PRO A 35 -11.23 -45.94 -21.14
C PRO A 35 -10.01 -46.59 -20.45
N SER A 36 -10.17 -46.83 -19.14
CA SER A 36 -9.84 -48.02 -18.33
C SER A 36 -8.55 -48.86 -18.53
N ALA A 37 -7.86 -49.01 -17.39
CA ALA A 37 -7.37 -50.27 -16.76
C ALA A 37 -6.26 -51.11 -17.42
N LEU A 38 -5.12 -51.23 -16.72
CA LEU A 38 -4.36 -52.49 -16.67
C LEU A 38 -3.54 -52.63 -15.36
N ARG A 39 -3.94 -53.63 -14.55
CA ARG A 39 -3.17 -54.24 -13.45
C ARG A 39 -2.14 -55.23 -14.03
N ARG A 40 -0.93 -55.31 -13.47
CA ARG A 40 -0.07 -56.53 -13.33
C ARG A 40 0.92 -56.28 -12.17
N SER A 41 0.77 -56.90 -11.00
CA SER A 41 1.15 -58.26 -10.56
C SER A 41 2.63 -58.42 -10.18
N VAL A 42 2.85 -58.65 -8.89
CA VAL A 42 4.10 -59.02 -8.20
C VAL A 42 4.38 -60.52 -8.39
N GLY A 43 5.66 -60.93 -8.46
CA GLY A 43 6.13 -62.32 -8.36
C GLY A 43 7.67 -62.44 -8.35
N PRO A 44 8.28 -63.51 -7.77
CA PRO A 44 9.29 -63.34 -6.73
C PRO A 44 10.66 -64.08 -6.91
N HIS A 45 11.62 -63.69 -6.05
CA HIS A 45 12.79 -64.38 -5.45
C HIS A 45 13.71 -65.34 -6.26
N SER A 46 15.03 -65.12 -6.15
CA SER A 46 15.99 -66.17 -5.73
C SER A 46 17.31 -65.59 -5.22
N HIS A 47 17.84 -66.23 -4.16
CA HIS A 47 19.10 -65.93 -3.46
C HIS A 47 20.29 -66.61 -4.12
N LEU A 48 21.47 -65.97 -4.13
CA LEU A 48 22.77 -66.65 -3.98
C LEU A 48 23.76 -65.72 -3.25
N ASN A 49 24.23 -66.19 -2.08
CA ASN A 49 25.42 -65.69 -1.40
C ASN A 49 26.67 -66.10 -2.20
N ASN A 50 27.70 -65.24 -2.23
CA ASN A 50 29.05 -65.72 -1.97
C ASN A 50 29.97 -64.58 -1.51
N ASP A 51 30.68 -64.88 -0.43
CA ASP A 51 31.69 -64.07 0.22
C ASP A 51 32.86 -63.75 -0.72
N ALA A 52 33.23 -62.48 -0.78
CA ALA A 52 34.59 -62.05 -1.05
C ALA A 52 34.86 -60.78 -0.25
N ARG A 53 35.50 -60.94 0.91
CA ARG A 53 36.12 -59.86 1.65
C ARG A 53 37.29 -59.33 0.82
N SER A 54 37.24 -58.07 0.42
CA SER A 54 38.41 -57.30 0.00
C SER A 54 38.46 -56.04 0.86
N ASP A 55 39.54 -55.95 1.62
CA ASP A 55 39.94 -54.87 2.50
C ASP A 55 40.04 -53.53 1.75
N ASP A 56 39.02 -52.68 1.86
CA ASP A 56 39.14 -51.26 1.46
C ASP A 56 38.19 -50.33 2.22
N ASP A 57 38.04 -50.54 3.54
CA ASP A 57 37.21 -49.69 4.42
C ASP A 57 38.05 -48.76 5.31
N GLN A 58 38.98 -48.04 4.70
CA GLN A 58 39.68 -46.94 5.36
C GLN A 58 39.70 -45.73 4.43
N HIS A 59 38.57 -45.03 4.28
CA HIS A 59 38.49 -43.56 4.11
C HIS A 59 37.03 -43.09 4.01
N ARG A 60 36.11 -43.67 4.79
CA ARG A 60 34.81 -43.04 5.02
C ARG A 60 35.00 -41.93 6.04
N THR A 61 35.36 -40.73 5.56
CA THR A 61 35.27 -39.49 6.34
C THR A 61 33.86 -39.38 6.87
N THR A 62 33.68 -39.70 8.15
CA THR A 62 32.45 -39.41 8.88
C THR A 62 32.33 -37.88 8.88
N LEU A 63 31.33 -37.37 8.14
CA LEU A 63 30.93 -35.98 8.32
C LEU A 63 30.69 -35.78 9.83
N PRO A 64 31.23 -34.71 10.44
CA PRO A 64 31.02 -34.46 11.85
C PRO A 64 29.51 -34.47 12.13
N PRO A 65 29.06 -35.01 13.28
CA PRO A 65 27.65 -35.02 13.64
C PRO A 65 27.12 -33.60 13.48
N ASN A 66 26.04 -33.49 12.70
CA ASN A 66 25.41 -32.23 12.31
C ASN A 66 25.36 -31.31 13.54
N PRO A 67 26.05 -30.15 13.55
CA PRO A 67 26.04 -29.30 14.73
C PRO A 67 24.58 -29.03 15.07
N ARG A 68 24.20 -29.28 16.33
CA ARG A 68 22.84 -29.00 16.84
C ARG A 68 22.45 -27.63 16.29
N MET A 69 21.39 -27.58 15.47
CA MET A 69 20.86 -26.33 14.95
C MET A 69 20.63 -25.39 16.13
N VAL A 70 21.50 -24.39 16.28
CA VAL A 70 21.30 -23.33 17.25
C VAL A 70 20.22 -22.46 16.64
N VAL A 71 19.01 -22.54 17.20
CA VAL A 71 17.92 -21.64 16.82
C VAL A 71 18.29 -20.27 17.36
N ILE A 72 18.82 -19.41 16.49
CA ILE A 72 19.02 -17.99 16.80
C ILE A 72 17.69 -17.32 16.53
N GLN A 73 16.99 -16.89 17.59
CA GLN A 73 15.78 -16.11 17.44
C GLN A 73 16.15 -14.75 16.84
N MET A 74 15.62 -14.46 15.65
CA MET A 74 15.79 -13.16 15.01
C MET A 74 15.08 -12.09 15.86
N LYS A 75 15.69 -10.91 15.98
CA LYS A 75 14.99 -9.76 16.56
C LYS A 75 13.86 -9.34 15.64
N VAL A 76 12.64 -9.37 16.16
CA VAL A 76 11.46 -8.83 15.48
C VAL A 76 11.59 -7.30 15.41
N ARG A 77 11.23 -6.73 14.26
CA ARG A 77 11.24 -5.27 14.08
C ARG A 77 10.10 -4.63 14.89
N PRO A 78 10.34 -3.47 15.54
CA PRO A 78 9.29 -2.76 16.28
C PRO A 78 8.16 -2.30 15.34
N ARG A 79 6.93 -2.21 15.87
CA ARG A 79 5.70 -1.84 15.15
C ARG A 79 5.22 -0.47 15.60
N ASN A 80 5.69 0.60 14.99
CA ASN A 80 5.50 1.92 15.59
C ASN A 80 4.05 2.43 15.47
N ILE A 81 3.44 2.30 14.29
CA ILE A 81 2.07 2.76 14.04
C ILE A 81 1.10 1.96 14.90
N ARG A 82 1.10 0.61 14.79
CA ARG A 82 0.13 -0.23 15.49
C ARG A 82 0.24 -0.08 17.02
N ASN A 83 1.45 -0.08 17.57
CA ASN A 83 1.63 0.10 19.02
C ASN A 83 1.08 1.46 19.49
N LYS A 84 1.27 2.53 18.70
CA LYS A 84 0.69 3.85 19.01
C LYS A 84 -0.83 3.85 18.93
N LEU A 85 -1.41 3.27 17.89
CA LEU A 85 -2.86 3.18 17.74
C LEU A 85 -3.51 2.41 18.89
N GLU A 86 -2.88 1.31 19.34
CA GLU A 86 -3.32 0.51 20.50
C GLU A 86 -3.19 1.29 21.82
N ALA A 87 -2.18 2.16 21.95
CA ALA A 87 -2.03 3.07 23.09
C ALA A 87 -2.99 4.28 23.05
N GLY A 88 -3.79 4.43 22.00
CA GLY A 88 -4.66 5.60 21.79
C GLY A 88 -3.89 6.86 21.37
N GLU A 89 -2.65 6.71 20.91
CA GLU A 89 -1.78 7.78 20.42
C GLU A 89 -1.93 7.99 18.92
N ARG A 90 -1.33 9.07 18.42
CA ARG A 90 -1.20 9.36 16.99
C ARG A 90 0.16 8.96 16.46
N ALA A 91 0.16 8.42 15.25
CA ALA A 91 1.34 8.18 14.43
C ALA A 91 1.52 9.33 13.42
N TYR A 92 2.70 9.95 13.42
CA TYR A 92 3.06 11.07 12.56
C TYR A 92 4.04 10.64 11.48
N GLY A 93 3.72 10.94 10.23
CA GLY A 93 4.51 10.50 9.08
C GLY A 93 5.03 11.61 8.19
N PHE A 94 5.99 11.24 7.35
CA PHE A 94 6.63 12.11 6.38
C PHE A 94 6.57 11.47 4.99
N ALA A 95 6.05 12.19 4.01
CA ALA A 95 5.97 11.74 2.62
C ALA A 95 7.33 11.89 1.91
N VAL A 96 7.69 10.88 1.13
CA VAL A 96 9.00 10.74 0.49
C VAL A 96 8.83 10.39 -0.98
N GLN A 97 9.31 11.27 -1.85
CA GLN A 97 9.33 11.10 -3.31
C GLN A 97 10.75 11.28 -3.89
N LEU A 98 11.72 11.72 -3.08
CA LEU A 98 13.12 11.81 -3.43
C LEU A 98 13.84 10.51 -3.01
N PRO A 99 14.72 9.94 -3.85
CA PRO A 99 15.45 8.73 -3.52
C PRO A 99 16.61 9.01 -2.55
N SER A 100 16.30 9.51 -1.35
CA SER A 100 17.28 9.90 -0.33
C SER A 100 16.93 9.31 1.05
N PRO A 101 17.61 8.23 1.44
CA PRO A 101 17.48 7.67 2.80
C PRO A 101 17.84 8.67 3.90
N ASP A 102 18.78 9.59 3.65
CA ASP A 102 19.17 10.64 4.60
C ASP A 102 17.97 11.47 5.05
N LEU A 103 17.02 11.78 4.16
CA LEU A 103 15.80 12.51 4.53
C LEU A 103 14.90 11.69 5.46
N VAL A 104 14.87 10.37 5.29
CA VAL A 104 14.14 9.44 6.18
C VAL A 104 14.81 9.38 7.55
N GLU A 105 16.15 9.28 7.59
CA GLU A 105 16.90 9.30 8.85
C GLU A 105 16.73 10.63 9.61
N ILE A 106 16.74 11.75 8.90
CA ILE A 106 16.45 13.07 9.48
C ILE A 106 15.03 13.09 10.08
N ALA A 107 14.03 12.58 9.36
CA ALA A 107 12.67 12.48 9.88
C ALA A 107 12.63 11.61 11.15
N GLY A 108 13.31 10.47 11.17
CA GLY A 108 13.42 9.61 12.34
C GLY A 108 14.06 10.29 13.54
N ALA A 109 15.15 11.02 13.33
CA ALA A 109 15.81 11.80 14.38
C ALA A 109 14.91 12.90 14.98
N LEU A 110 13.92 13.38 14.22
CA LEU A 110 12.91 14.33 14.67
C LEU A 110 11.73 13.67 15.40
N GLY A 111 11.68 12.34 15.45
CA GLY A 111 10.62 11.58 16.13
C GLY A 111 9.38 11.30 15.28
N TYR A 112 9.51 11.30 13.95
CA TYR A 112 8.48 10.76 13.08
C TYR A 112 8.34 9.25 13.28
N ASP A 113 7.12 8.73 13.12
CA ASP A 113 6.78 7.33 13.35
C ASP A 113 6.84 6.49 12.07
N TYR A 114 6.60 7.12 10.92
CA TYR A 114 6.62 6.41 9.65
C TYR A 114 7.03 7.27 8.45
N ALA A 115 7.57 6.62 7.44
CA ALA A 115 7.79 7.20 6.12
C ALA A 115 6.67 6.72 5.17
N TRP A 116 5.99 7.66 4.53
CA TRP A 116 5.12 7.38 3.39
C TRP A 116 5.97 7.49 2.12
N ILE A 117 6.39 6.35 1.58
CA ILE A 117 7.18 6.25 0.36
C ILE A 117 6.21 6.21 -0.83
N ASP A 118 6.27 7.21 -1.69
CA ASP A 118 5.36 7.31 -2.83
C ASP A 118 6.02 6.77 -4.10
N ALA A 119 5.58 5.58 -4.52
CA ALA A 119 6.01 4.93 -5.76
C ALA A 119 4.95 5.00 -6.87
N GLU A 120 3.85 5.71 -6.66
CA GLU A 120 2.89 6.03 -7.72
C GLU A 120 3.39 7.21 -8.56
N HIS A 121 3.89 8.25 -7.88
CA HIS A 121 4.43 9.42 -8.53
C HIS A 121 5.95 9.52 -8.35
N GLY A 122 6.60 10.14 -9.34
CA GLY A 122 8.04 10.36 -9.31
C GLY A 122 8.79 9.22 -9.98
N SER A 123 9.98 8.92 -9.46
CA SER A 123 10.97 8.09 -10.14
C SER A 123 11.49 6.93 -9.29
N LEU A 124 10.80 6.57 -8.21
CA LEU A 124 11.27 5.54 -7.30
C LEU A 124 11.08 4.16 -7.94
N GLY A 125 12.20 3.47 -8.21
CA GLY A 125 12.20 2.05 -8.52
C GLY A 125 12.31 1.20 -7.26
N LEU A 126 12.25 -0.12 -7.41
CA LEU A 126 12.37 -1.05 -6.28
C LEU A 126 13.70 -0.94 -5.53
N SER A 127 14.78 -0.53 -6.20
CA SER A 127 16.07 -0.30 -5.55
C SER A 127 15.99 0.89 -4.60
N GLU A 128 15.41 2.00 -5.05
CA GLU A 128 15.24 3.22 -4.25
C GLU A 128 14.27 2.97 -3.10
N ILE A 129 13.13 2.32 -3.37
CA ILE A 129 12.15 1.91 -2.34
C ILE A 129 12.85 1.07 -1.25
N ARG A 130 13.69 0.10 -1.64
CA ARG A 130 14.44 -0.73 -0.68
C ARG A 130 15.36 0.10 0.21
N GLU A 131 16.09 1.06 -0.34
CA GLU A 131 16.99 1.90 0.46
C GLU A 131 16.22 2.86 1.39
N LEU A 132 15.07 3.38 0.95
CA LEU A 132 14.19 4.19 1.79
C LEU A 132 13.59 3.38 2.95
N ILE A 133 13.14 2.15 2.69
CA ILE A 133 12.68 1.22 3.74
C ILE A 133 13.83 0.92 4.71
N ARG A 134 15.06 0.72 4.22
CA ARG A 134 16.24 0.54 5.09
C ARG A 134 16.51 1.76 5.97
N GLY A 135 16.37 2.97 5.44
CA GLY A 135 16.47 4.21 6.20
C GLY A 135 15.43 4.28 7.30
N ALA A 136 14.16 3.97 6.99
CA ALA A 136 13.09 3.91 7.98
C ALA A 136 13.39 2.88 9.09
N ASP A 137 13.78 1.66 8.70
CA ASP A 137 14.14 0.61 9.67
C ASP A 137 15.31 1.04 10.58
N ALA A 138 16.35 1.66 10.02
CA ALA A 138 17.51 2.14 10.78
C ALA A 138 17.16 3.28 11.75
N ALA A 139 16.21 4.12 11.34
CA ALA A 139 15.62 5.18 12.16
C ALA A 139 14.60 4.68 13.19
N GLY A 140 14.25 3.39 13.17
CA GLY A 140 13.20 2.85 14.04
C GLY A 140 11.80 3.34 13.68
N MET A 141 11.55 3.63 12.39
CA MET A 141 10.27 4.05 11.82
C MET A 141 9.60 2.93 11.04
N ASP A 142 8.28 2.98 10.93
CA ASP A 142 7.53 2.17 9.97
C ASP A 142 7.68 2.73 8.54
N SER A 143 7.40 1.92 7.52
CA SER A 143 7.39 2.37 6.13
C SER A 143 6.12 1.93 5.41
N ILE A 144 5.28 2.88 5.02
CA ILE A 144 4.10 2.67 4.20
C ILE A 144 4.46 3.03 2.76
N VAL A 145 4.28 2.10 1.83
CA VAL A 145 4.57 2.34 0.41
C VAL A 145 3.27 2.51 -0.36
N ARG A 146 3.10 3.67 -0.99
CA ARG A 146 2.07 3.87 -2.02
C ARG A 146 2.54 3.26 -3.32
N VAL A 147 1.86 2.22 -3.78
CA VAL A 147 2.17 1.51 -5.03
C VAL A 147 1.51 2.22 -6.22
N ALA A 148 1.97 1.93 -7.44
CA ALA A 148 1.46 2.61 -8.64
C ALA A 148 0.08 2.08 -9.12
N ASP A 149 -0.27 0.85 -8.77
CA ASP A 149 -1.51 0.20 -9.20
C ASP A 149 -1.90 -0.94 -8.24
N HIS A 150 -2.94 -1.69 -8.62
CA HIS A 150 -3.52 -2.77 -7.81
C HIS A 150 -2.81 -4.12 -8.02
N GLU A 151 -1.66 -4.15 -8.70
CA GLU A 151 -1.04 -5.38 -9.17
C GLU A 151 -0.45 -6.21 -8.01
N PRO A 152 -0.98 -7.41 -7.72
CA PRO A 152 -0.56 -8.20 -6.57
C PRO A 152 0.93 -8.57 -6.60
N SER A 153 1.49 -8.76 -7.80
CA SER A 153 2.90 -9.10 -7.96
C SER A 153 3.84 -7.97 -7.55
N PHE A 154 3.46 -6.70 -7.77
CA PHE A 154 4.24 -5.56 -7.30
C PHE A 154 4.08 -5.34 -5.80
N ILE A 155 2.85 -5.40 -5.29
CA ILE A 155 2.55 -5.34 -3.85
C ILE A 155 3.37 -6.37 -3.07
N GLN A 156 3.40 -7.63 -3.53
CA GLN A 156 4.21 -8.68 -2.91
C GLN A 156 5.69 -8.30 -2.86
N ARG A 157 6.26 -7.83 -3.98
CA ARG A 157 7.68 -7.45 -4.03
C ARG A 157 8.01 -6.33 -3.06
N VAL A 158 7.14 -5.34 -2.92
CA VAL A 158 7.30 -4.25 -1.95
C VAL A 158 7.26 -4.78 -0.52
N LEU A 159 6.31 -5.68 -0.20
CA LEU A 159 6.25 -6.32 1.12
C LEU A 159 7.46 -7.21 1.39
N ASP A 160 8.04 -7.86 0.39
CA ASP A 160 9.27 -8.67 0.51
C ASP A 160 10.50 -7.82 0.81
N LEU A 161 10.50 -6.53 0.41
CA LEU A 161 11.50 -5.55 0.82
C LEU A 161 11.36 -5.17 2.31
N GLY A 162 10.25 -5.49 2.95
CA GLY A 162 10.00 -5.24 4.37
C GLY A 162 9.17 -3.99 4.66
N ALA A 163 8.37 -3.52 3.70
CA ALA A 163 7.36 -2.49 3.98
C ALA A 163 6.37 -2.99 5.06
N THR A 164 6.02 -2.12 6.00
CA THR A 164 5.08 -2.42 7.08
C THR A 164 3.63 -2.07 6.72
N GLY A 165 3.44 -1.30 5.64
CA GLY A 165 2.12 -1.05 5.09
C GLY A 165 2.14 -0.79 3.58
N ILE A 166 0.99 -1.00 2.96
CA ILE A 166 0.73 -0.74 1.55
C ILE A 166 -0.41 0.26 1.45
N MET A 167 -0.24 1.22 0.56
CA MET A 167 -1.26 2.20 0.21
C MET A 167 -1.52 2.08 -1.29
N VAL A 168 -2.78 1.94 -1.69
CA VAL A 168 -3.15 1.68 -3.09
C VAL A 168 -3.99 2.85 -3.61
N PRO A 169 -3.59 3.48 -4.72
CA PRO A 169 -4.34 4.57 -5.31
C PRO A 169 -5.63 4.07 -5.94
N HIS A 170 -6.55 5.00 -6.22
CA HIS A 170 -7.66 4.77 -7.13
C HIS A 170 -8.57 3.58 -6.77
N VAL A 171 -8.99 3.47 -5.51
CA VAL A 171 -9.91 2.39 -5.06
C VAL A 171 -11.35 2.83 -5.31
N ARG A 172 -12.00 2.20 -6.29
CA ARG A 172 -13.32 2.61 -6.81
C ARG A 172 -14.45 1.70 -6.36
N THR A 173 -14.15 0.43 -6.08
CA THR A 173 -15.17 -0.57 -5.75
C THR A 173 -14.80 -1.43 -4.55
N VAL A 174 -15.82 -2.09 -3.96
CA VAL A 174 -15.64 -3.06 -2.87
C VAL A 174 -14.81 -4.27 -3.34
N ASP A 175 -14.98 -4.70 -4.59
CA ASP A 175 -14.27 -5.87 -5.11
C ASP A 175 -12.78 -5.58 -5.33
N GLU A 176 -12.44 -4.37 -5.79
CA GLU A 176 -11.06 -3.89 -5.84
C GLU A 176 -10.44 -3.84 -4.44
N ALA A 177 -11.15 -3.26 -3.46
CA ALA A 177 -10.69 -3.21 -2.08
C ALA A 177 -10.42 -4.60 -1.49
N LYS A 178 -11.31 -5.58 -1.74
CA LYS A 178 -11.12 -6.97 -1.32
C LYS A 178 -9.94 -7.64 -2.01
N ALA A 179 -9.74 -7.39 -3.30
CA ALA A 179 -8.60 -7.91 -4.05
C ALA A 179 -7.28 -7.36 -3.49
N ILE A 180 -7.25 -6.07 -3.16
CA ILE A 180 -6.12 -5.40 -2.50
C ILE A 180 -5.86 -6.03 -1.12
N ALA A 181 -6.88 -6.16 -0.28
CA ALA A 181 -6.76 -6.79 1.05
C ALA A 181 -6.23 -8.23 0.95
N ALA A 182 -6.69 -8.99 -0.03
CA ALA A 182 -6.19 -10.35 -0.28
C ALA A 182 -4.73 -10.37 -0.76
N SER A 183 -4.28 -9.36 -1.51
CA SER A 183 -2.91 -9.31 -2.06
C SER A 183 -1.81 -9.16 -1.01
N VAL A 184 -2.15 -8.62 0.16
CA VAL A 184 -1.19 -8.38 1.26
C VAL A 184 -1.15 -9.52 2.28
N ARG A 185 -2.09 -10.47 2.23
CA ARG A 185 -2.19 -11.60 3.17
C ARG A 185 -1.79 -12.93 2.52
N TYR A 186 -1.18 -13.82 3.30
CA TYR A 186 -0.87 -15.18 2.88
C TYR A 186 -2.10 -16.09 2.88
N SER A 187 -2.01 -17.24 2.21
CA SER A 187 -3.07 -18.26 2.23
C SER A 187 -3.28 -18.80 3.65
N PRO A 188 -4.52 -19.02 4.13
CA PRO A 188 -5.79 -18.96 3.38
C PRO A 188 -6.49 -17.59 3.40
N LEU A 189 -5.93 -16.58 4.07
CA LEU A 189 -6.55 -15.25 4.20
C LEU A 189 -6.45 -14.42 2.92
N GLY A 190 -5.45 -14.71 2.08
CA GLY A 190 -5.22 -14.00 0.83
C GLY A 190 -4.43 -14.82 -0.18
N ILE A 191 -3.76 -14.09 -1.09
CA ILE A 191 -3.08 -14.62 -2.27
C ILE A 191 -1.61 -14.22 -2.36
N ARG A 192 -1.03 -13.60 -1.33
CA ARG A 192 0.38 -13.22 -1.30
C ARG A 192 1.28 -14.45 -1.50
N GLY A 193 2.22 -14.37 -2.44
CA GLY A 193 3.20 -15.43 -2.66
C GLY A 193 4.18 -15.57 -1.51
N ALA A 194 4.41 -16.81 -1.06
CA ALA A 194 5.31 -17.14 0.03
C ALA A 194 6.76 -17.32 -0.46
N CYS A 195 7.70 -16.65 0.20
CA CYS A 195 9.13 -16.88 0.01
C CYS A 195 9.84 -16.86 1.37
N PRO A 196 10.47 -17.97 1.80
CA PRO A 196 11.17 -18.04 3.09
C PRO A 196 12.53 -17.33 3.10
N SER A 197 12.93 -16.71 1.97
CA SER A 197 14.25 -16.12 1.77
C SER A 197 14.17 -14.69 1.21
N VAL A 198 13.61 -13.77 2.01
CA VAL A 198 13.42 -12.35 1.64
C VAL A 198 13.74 -11.43 2.82
N ARG A 199 13.85 -10.11 2.57
CA ARG A 199 14.26 -9.14 3.59
C ARG A 199 13.26 -9.00 4.73
N SER A 200 11.96 -9.09 4.44
CA SER A 200 10.88 -9.01 5.44
C SER A 200 10.96 -10.08 6.54
N VAL A 201 11.60 -11.22 6.27
CA VAL A 201 11.85 -12.31 7.23
C VAL A 201 13.31 -12.35 7.71
N GLY A 202 14.06 -11.26 7.56
CA GLY A 202 15.48 -11.23 7.99
C GLY A 202 16.44 -12.00 7.06
N HIS A 203 16.13 -12.04 5.76
CA HIS A 203 16.84 -12.75 4.68
C HIS A 203 16.64 -14.26 4.62
N ILE A 204 16.49 -14.95 5.75
CA ILE A 204 16.13 -16.37 5.84
C ILE A 204 15.26 -16.56 7.07
N THR A 205 14.07 -17.12 6.90
CA THR A 205 13.19 -17.48 8.02
C THR A 205 13.77 -18.67 8.82
N THR A 206 13.66 -18.60 10.14
CA THR A 206 13.88 -19.75 11.04
C THR A 206 12.58 -20.41 11.48
N ASP A 207 11.46 -19.71 11.35
CA ASP A 207 10.10 -20.17 11.64
C ASP A 207 9.13 -19.49 10.69
N TRP A 208 8.78 -20.19 9.61
CA TRP A 208 7.86 -19.64 8.60
C TRP A 208 6.47 -19.38 9.19
N THR A 209 6.01 -20.24 10.10
CA THR A 209 4.67 -20.13 10.69
C THR A 209 4.55 -18.88 11.55
N GLU A 210 5.55 -18.62 12.39
CA GLU A 210 5.62 -17.37 13.16
C GLU A 210 5.67 -16.16 12.23
N ASP A 211 6.51 -16.19 11.20
CA ASP A 211 6.72 -15.07 10.28
C ASP A 211 5.47 -14.69 9.48
N TYR A 212 4.78 -15.68 8.86
CA TYR A 212 3.59 -15.37 8.08
C TYR A 212 2.42 -14.97 8.99
N THR A 213 2.27 -15.60 10.16
CA THR A 213 1.20 -15.27 11.13
C THR A 213 1.36 -13.84 11.60
N ARG A 214 2.60 -13.43 11.89
CA ARG A 214 2.93 -12.05 12.25
C ARG A 214 2.66 -11.10 11.09
N ALA A 215 3.14 -11.40 9.88
CA ALA A 215 2.94 -10.55 8.72
C ALA A 215 1.46 -10.32 8.41
N ASP A 216 0.62 -11.37 8.48
CA ASP A 216 -0.82 -11.26 8.24
C ASP A 216 -1.55 -10.42 9.29
N ALA A 217 -1.04 -10.39 10.53
CA ALA A 217 -1.60 -9.57 11.61
C ALA A 217 -1.09 -8.11 11.57
N ASP A 218 0.15 -7.90 11.12
CA ASP A 218 0.84 -6.62 11.30
C ASP A 218 0.77 -5.71 10.06
N VAL A 219 0.81 -6.25 8.84
CA VAL A 219 0.87 -5.45 7.61
C VAL A 219 -0.40 -4.60 7.46
N LEU A 220 -0.23 -3.29 7.42
CA LEU A 220 -1.34 -2.35 7.21
C LEU A 220 -1.68 -2.21 5.72
N VAL A 221 -2.96 -2.11 5.38
CA VAL A 221 -3.41 -1.87 4.00
C VAL A 221 -4.41 -0.73 3.91
N PHE A 222 -4.10 0.26 3.09
CA PHE A 222 -4.88 1.47 2.91
C PHE A 222 -5.31 1.64 1.44
N GLY A 223 -6.52 2.15 1.23
CA GLY A 223 -7.03 2.52 -0.10
C GLY A 223 -7.27 4.02 -0.22
N LEU A 224 -6.84 4.64 -1.31
CA LEU A 224 -7.16 6.04 -1.61
C LEU A 224 -8.52 6.14 -2.28
N ILE A 225 -9.33 7.04 -1.76
CA ILE A 225 -10.57 7.50 -2.37
C ILE A 225 -10.29 8.83 -3.05
N GLU A 226 -10.05 8.77 -4.36
CA GLU A 226 -9.65 9.92 -5.17
C GLU A 226 -10.32 9.96 -6.55
N ASP A 227 -11.30 9.07 -6.77
CA ASP A 227 -12.17 9.04 -7.94
C ASP A 227 -13.63 9.26 -7.51
N ILE A 228 -14.46 9.71 -8.46
CA ILE A 228 -15.90 9.90 -8.23
C ILE A 228 -16.57 8.58 -7.84
N GLU A 229 -16.22 7.47 -8.49
CA GLU A 229 -16.75 6.13 -8.25
C GLU A 229 -16.41 5.63 -6.84
N GLY A 230 -15.16 5.86 -6.40
CA GLY A 230 -14.71 5.53 -5.05
C GLY A 230 -15.48 6.34 -4.00
N LEU A 231 -15.66 7.65 -4.25
CA LEU A 231 -16.43 8.52 -3.37
C LEU A 231 -17.91 8.12 -3.30
N VAL A 232 -18.51 7.67 -4.42
CA VAL A 232 -19.90 7.16 -4.43
C VAL A 232 -20.01 5.91 -3.57
N SER A 233 -18.99 5.05 -3.58
CA SER A 233 -18.99 3.74 -2.93
C SER A 233 -18.32 3.73 -1.54
N VAL A 234 -17.90 4.88 -1.02
CA VAL A 234 -16.95 4.97 0.11
C VAL A 234 -17.43 4.24 1.37
N GLU A 235 -18.72 4.33 1.72
CA GLU A 235 -19.26 3.64 2.90
C GLU A 235 -19.23 2.12 2.73
N ALA A 236 -19.49 1.62 1.52
CA ALA A 236 -19.43 0.19 1.22
C ALA A 236 -17.99 -0.31 1.18
N ILE A 237 -17.06 0.47 0.60
CA ILE A 237 -15.63 0.16 0.58
C ILE A 237 -15.09 0.09 2.02
N ALA A 238 -15.39 1.09 2.85
CA ALA A 238 -14.93 1.14 4.24
C ALA A 238 -15.43 -0.07 5.04
N ARG A 239 -16.71 -0.44 4.89
CA ARG A 239 -17.33 -1.53 5.66
C ARG A 239 -16.94 -2.92 5.17
N ASP A 240 -16.93 -3.14 3.85
CA ASP A 240 -16.90 -4.48 3.26
C ASP A 240 -15.60 -4.78 2.50
N GLY A 241 -14.70 -3.79 2.35
CA GLY A 241 -13.47 -3.89 1.56
C GLY A 241 -12.34 -4.66 2.24
N GLY A 242 -12.37 -4.83 3.57
CA GLY A 242 -11.32 -5.53 4.31
C GLY A 242 -10.00 -4.75 4.43
N LEU A 243 -10.05 -3.43 4.28
CA LEU A 243 -8.89 -2.53 4.43
C LEU A 243 -8.73 -2.09 5.89
N ASP A 244 -7.49 -1.77 6.30
CA ASP A 244 -7.20 -1.23 7.65
C ASP A 244 -7.56 0.26 7.75
N GLY A 245 -7.67 0.96 6.61
CA GLY A 245 -8.12 2.34 6.57
C GLY A 245 -8.24 2.91 5.16
N LEU A 246 -8.77 4.12 5.07
CA LEU A 246 -8.85 4.87 3.82
C LEU A 246 -8.08 6.20 3.92
N VAL A 247 -7.70 6.69 2.74
CA VAL A 247 -7.07 7.98 2.52
C VAL A 247 -7.95 8.79 1.58
N TYR A 248 -8.02 10.10 1.77
CA TYR A 248 -8.69 11.00 0.83
C TYR A 248 -7.65 11.62 -0.10
N GLY A 249 -7.81 11.47 -1.43
CA GLY A 249 -6.96 12.11 -2.43
C GLY A 249 -7.65 13.33 -3.04
N PRO A 250 -7.40 14.55 -2.55
CA PRO A 250 -8.12 15.75 -2.97
C PRO A 250 -7.77 16.21 -4.38
N PHE A 251 -6.52 16.00 -4.80
CA PHE A 251 -6.04 16.55 -6.06
C PHE A 251 -6.70 15.87 -7.27
N ASP A 252 -6.61 14.55 -7.36
CA ASP A 252 -7.25 13.79 -8.44
C ASP A 252 -8.78 13.90 -8.40
N LEU A 253 -9.38 13.89 -7.21
CA LEU A 253 -10.83 14.07 -7.09
C LEU A 253 -11.27 15.50 -7.49
N GLY A 254 -10.49 16.52 -7.13
CA GLY A 254 -10.71 17.89 -7.57
C GLY A 254 -10.63 18.04 -9.09
N MET A 255 -9.65 17.38 -9.71
CA MET A 255 -9.54 17.31 -11.18
C MET A 255 -10.74 16.59 -11.79
N ALA A 256 -11.15 15.44 -11.25
CA ALA A 256 -12.29 14.66 -11.73
C ALA A 256 -13.62 15.42 -11.62
N LEU A 257 -13.78 16.25 -10.59
CA LEU A 257 -14.96 17.10 -10.38
C LEU A 257 -14.95 18.39 -11.21
N GLY A 258 -13.88 18.66 -11.96
CA GLY A 258 -13.75 19.89 -12.76
C GLY A 258 -13.51 21.14 -11.90
N LEU A 259 -12.84 20.98 -10.76
CA LEU A 259 -12.47 22.05 -9.82
C LEU A 259 -11.02 22.53 -10.01
N ASP A 260 -10.40 22.18 -11.14
CA ASP A 260 -9.03 22.55 -11.53
C ASP A 260 -7.95 22.25 -10.46
N GLY A 261 -8.19 21.24 -9.62
CA GLY A 261 -7.29 20.87 -8.53
C GLY A 261 -7.25 21.87 -7.38
N ASP A 262 -8.23 22.78 -7.26
CA ASP A 262 -8.37 23.67 -6.11
C ASP A 262 -8.75 22.87 -4.85
N VAL A 263 -7.73 22.39 -4.14
CA VAL A 263 -7.86 21.63 -2.89
C VAL A 263 -8.57 22.40 -1.76
N SER A 264 -8.67 23.74 -1.89
CA SER A 264 -9.39 24.58 -0.92
C SER A 264 -10.89 24.68 -1.20
N HIS A 265 -11.37 24.11 -2.31
CA HIS A 265 -12.76 24.22 -2.73
C HIS A 265 -13.72 23.59 -1.69
N PRO A 266 -14.80 24.28 -1.26
CA PRO A 266 -15.69 23.78 -0.19
C PRO A 266 -16.31 22.41 -0.45
N GLN A 267 -16.51 22.02 -1.71
CA GLN A 267 -17.00 20.67 -2.06
C GLN A 267 -16.00 19.58 -1.66
N LEU A 268 -14.70 19.82 -1.79
CA LEU A 268 -13.67 18.84 -1.42
C LEU A 268 -13.61 18.67 0.10
N ARG A 269 -13.81 19.74 0.89
CA ARG A 269 -13.94 19.62 2.35
C ARG A 269 -15.10 18.70 2.75
N ALA A 270 -16.26 18.85 2.11
CA ALA A 270 -17.40 17.99 2.39
C ALA A 270 -17.14 16.52 2.01
N HIS A 271 -16.36 16.28 0.96
CA HIS A 271 -15.96 14.92 0.56
C HIS A 271 -14.92 14.33 1.50
N HIS A 272 -13.91 15.09 1.92
CA HIS A 272 -12.98 14.73 2.98
C HIS A 272 -13.74 14.28 4.25
N ASP A 273 -14.66 15.11 4.74
CA ASP A 273 -15.44 14.83 5.95
C ASP A 273 -16.28 13.55 5.80
N ARG A 274 -16.83 13.30 4.60
CA ARG A 274 -17.56 12.08 4.29
C ARG A 274 -16.68 10.84 4.33
N VAL A 275 -15.45 10.90 3.79
CA VAL A 275 -14.50 9.75 3.85
C VAL A 275 -14.10 9.47 5.29
N ALA A 276 -13.79 10.50 6.08
CA ALA A 276 -13.45 10.35 7.49
C ALA A 276 -14.59 9.71 8.31
N GLU A 277 -15.83 10.18 8.13
CA GLU A 277 -16.99 9.62 8.81
C GLU A 277 -17.32 8.18 8.34
N ALA A 278 -17.09 7.85 7.07
CA ALA A 278 -17.23 6.47 6.58
C ALA A 278 -16.23 5.52 7.27
N CYS A 279 -14.97 5.94 7.44
CA CYS A 279 -13.95 5.16 8.15
C CYS A 279 -14.35 4.93 9.61
N LYS A 280 -14.74 6.01 10.30
CA LYS A 280 -15.19 5.97 11.69
C LYS A 280 -16.42 5.09 11.89
N ALA A 281 -17.40 5.14 10.99
CA ALA A 281 -18.59 4.30 11.04
C ALA A 281 -18.27 2.81 10.81
N ALA A 282 -17.28 2.51 9.97
CA ALA A 282 -16.80 1.14 9.74
C ALA A 282 -15.83 0.63 10.81
N GLY A 283 -15.29 1.52 11.66
CA GLY A 283 -14.29 1.16 12.67
C GLY A 283 -12.88 0.93 12.10
N ILE A 284 -12.56 1.54 10.96
CA ILE A 284 -11.23 1.50 10.32
C ILE A 284 -10.54 2.86 10.43
N GLU A 285 -9.24 2.92 10.17
CA GLU A 285 -8.49 4.18 10.25
C GLU A 285 -8.84 5.13 9.12
N TYR A 286 -8.77 6.42 9.42
CA TYR A 286 -8.63 7.47 8.42
C TYR A 286 -7.19 8.00 8.46
N VAL A 287 -6.49 7.91 7.32
CA VAL A 287 -5.15 8.46 7.15
C VAL A 287 -5.28 9.86 6.57
N ALA A 288 -4.81 10.85 7.31
CA ALA A 288 -4.90 12.25 6.89
C ALA A 288 -3.53 12.80 6.48
N ALA A 289 -3.50 13.72 5.51
CA ALA A 289 -2.29 14.42 5.10
C ALA A 289 -2.44 15.93 5.36
N SER A 290 -1.61 16.50 6.22
CA SER A 290 -1.59 17.95 6.47
C SER A 290 -0.99 18.76 5.32
N LEU A 291 -0.49 18.09 4.28
CA LEU A 291 -0.06 18.72 3.03
C LEU A 291 -1.23 19.38 2.29
N GLU A 292 -2.44 18.90 2.55
CA GLU A 292 -3.64 19.27 1.82
C GLU A 292 -4.64 20.02 2.70
N TRP A 293 -4.52 19.88 4.02
CA TRP A 293 -5.47 20.40 5.00
C TRP A 293 -4.80 21.18 6.11
N GLU A 294 -5.48 22.24 6.56
CA GLU A 294 -5.10 22.92 7.80
C GLU A 294 -5.18 21.96 9.00
N PHE A 295 -4.27 22.12 9.96
CA PHE A 295 -4.19 21.28 11.16
C PHE A 295 -5.50 21.18 11.96
N GLY A 296 -6.37 22.20 11.89
CA GLY A 296 -7.69 22.17 12.53
C GLY A 296 -8.60 21.07 11.98
N ALA A 297 -8.65 20.92 10.66
CA ALA A 297 -9.47 19.90 9.99
C ALA A 297 -8.99 18.46 10.31
N LEU A 298 -7.68 18.28 10.48
CA LEU A 298 -7.08 16.99 10.86
C LEU A 298 -7.48 16.55 12.28
N ASN A 299 -7.69 17.51 13.19
CA ASN A 299 -8.15 17.21 14.53
C ASN A 299 -9.64 16.82 14.55
N GLU A 300 -10.45 17.53 13.76
CA GLU A 300 -11.89 17.29 13.65
C GLU A 300 -12.21 15.93 13.02
N SER A 301 -11.40 15.45 12.07
CA SER A 301 -11.60 14.16 11.41
C SER A 301 -11.38 12.94 12.31
N GLY A 302 -10.73 13.11 13.47
CA GLY A 302 -10.37 12.02 14.35
C GLY A 302 -9.22 11.15 13.84
N ALA A 303 -8.50 11.60 12.81
CA ALA A 303 -7.35 10.88 12.26
C ALA A 303 -6.30 10.59 13.34
N ARG A 304 -5.82 9.34 13.35
CA ARG A 304 -4.72 8.89 14.22
C ARG A 304 -3.43 8.62 13.45
N ILE A 305 -3.51 8.44 12.14
CA ILE A 305 -2.36 8.36 11.24
C ILE A 305 -2.32 9.66 10.44
N VAL A 306 -1.28 10.46 10.62
CA VAL A 306 -1.20 11.81 10.06
C VAL A 306 0.14 12.05 9.38
N THR A 307 0.13 12.26 8.07
CA THR A 307 1.31 12.68 7.31
C THR A 307 1.47 14.19 7.41
N VAL A 308 2.56 14.66 8.01
CA VAL A 308 2.75 16.07 8.41
C VAL A 308 3.39 16.92 7.31
N ALA A 309 4.23 16.32 6.48
CA ALA A 309 4.96 17.04 5.44
C ALA A 309 5.45 16.06 4.38
N GLY A 310 5.98 16.60 3.28
CA GLY A 310 6.59 15.86 2.20
C GLY A 310 7.90 16.50 1.78
N ASP A 311 8.88 15.66 1.44
CA ASP A 311 10.24 16.10 1.12
C ASP A 311 10.32 17.17 0.03
N ARG A 312 9.60 17.01 -1.08
CA ARG A 312 9.61 17.99 -2.18
C ARG A 312 9.13 19.36 -1.72
N GLY A 313 8.01 19.40 -0.99
CA GLY A 313 7.44 20.65 -0.48
C GLY A 313 8.37 21.33 0.51
N VAL A 314 8.94 20.58 1.44
CA VAL A 314 9.88 21.08 2.45
C VAL A 314 11.15 21.62 1.81
N VAL A 315 11.80 20.83 0.95
CA VAL A 315 13.05 21.23 0.28
C VAL A 315 12.82 22.44 -0.62
N PHE A 316 11.77 22.42 -1.44
CA PHE A 316 11.45 23.54 -2.34
C PHE A 316 11.19 24.83 -1.55
N SER A 317 10.37 24.77 -0.51
CA SER A 317 10.03 25.93 0.32
C SER A 317 11.25 26.49 1.05
N ALA A 318 12.05 25.62 1.68
CA ALA A 318 13.24 26.02 2.43
C ALA A 318 14.29 26.69 1.54
N LEU A 319 14.59 26.10 0.37
CA LEU A 319 15.54 26.66 -0.59
C LEU A 319 15.03 27.98 -1.19
N SER A 320 13.74 28.05 -1.51
CA SER A 320 13.11 29.29 -2.01
C SER A 320 13.20 30.43 -1.02
N ARG A 321 12.90 30.14 0.26
CA ARG A 321 13.01 31.13 1.35
C ARG A 321 14.45 31.61 1.52
N ALA A 322 15.41 30.69 1.62
CA ALA A 322 16.83 31.03 1.80
C ALA A 322 17.35 31.92 0.66
N LEU A 323 16.98 31.62 -0.59
CA LEU A 323 17.35 32.44 -1.75
C LEU A 323 16.71 33.83 -1.71
N ALA A 324 15.43 33.91 -1.35
CA ALA A 324 14.70 35.18 -1.26
C ALA A 324 15.30 36.09 -0.17
N GLU A 325 15.64 35.53 0.99
CA GLU A 325 16.27 36.26 2.10
C GLU A 325 17.58 36.93 1.67
N VAL A 326 18.47 36.18 1.01
CA VAL A 326 19.75 36.73 0.51
C VAL A 326 19.53 37.80 -0.57
N ARG A 327 18.56 37.60 -1.49
CA ARG A 327 18.25 38.58 -2.55
C ARG A 327 17.69 39.89 -1.98
N MET A 328 16.84 39.80 -0.96
CA MET A 328 16.30 40.99 -0.28
C MET A 328 17.40 41.74 0.49
N ALA A 329 18.31 41.02 1.14
CA ALA A 329 19.45 41.63 1.83
C ALA A 329 20.48 42.25 0.87
N GLY A 330 20.57 41.74 -0.36
CA GLY A 330 21.57 42.12 -1.38
C GLY A 330 21.22 43.33 -2.26
N THR A 331 20.20 44.12 -1.96
CA THR A 331 19.95 45.39 -2.66
C THR A 331 20.57 46.54 -1.87
N PRO A 332 21.84 46.94 -2.11
CA PRO A 332 22.37 48.17 -1.52
C PRO A 332 21.50 49.34 -1.99
N ALA A 333 20.97 50.11 -1.04
CA ALA A 333 20.35 51.39 -1.34
C ALA A 333 21.36 52.20 -2.16
N THR A 334 21.03 52.49 -3.41
CA THR A 334 21.81 53.41 -4.23
C THR A 334 21.82 54.74 -3.49
N ALA A 335 22.93 55.04 -2.82
CA ALA A 335 23.16 56.32 -2.19
C ALA A 335 23.10 57.39 -3.28
N SER A 336 21.98 58.11 -3.34
CA SER A 336 21.82 59.33 -4.11
C SER A 336 22.83 60.34 -3.58
N HIS A 337 23.98 60.43 -4.22
CA HIS A 337 24.93 61.52 -4.02
C HIS A 337 24.32 62.76 -4.70
N GLY A 338 23.67 63.59 -3.90
CA GLY A 338 23.38 64.98 -4.22
C GLY A 338 24.56 65.87 -3.87
#